data_AF-W9Z0S7-F1
#
_entry.id   AF-W9Z0S7-F1
#
_cell.length_a   1.000
_cell.length_b   1.000
_cell.length_c   1.000
_cell.angle_alpha   90.00
_cell.angle_beta   90.00
_cell.angle_gamma   90.00
#
_symmetry.space_group_name_H-M   'P 1'
#
loop_
_entity.id
_entity.type
_entity.pdbx_description
1 polymer ?
#
loop_
_entity_poly.entity_id
_entity_poly.type
_entity_poly.pdbx_seq_one_letter_code
_entity_poly.pdbx_strand_id
1 'polypeptide(L)'
;MPLQTRQGPPKKRRSNTKSRSGCSTCKRRHIRCDEEHPQCRNCTKHKVKCSYHDTPSQAELLRKAPSLNRQPNARSISKARPWSAEAKTVVRHWRETRSMPISDDRIGATLDPQIFSNDDLHFVYQLVKNQHRLENMGVSKLTVASSYLPTFFRIIPWSRFAMNGVLALSAHQVASVTDSEYARLKKVRYQTLAIQELRECLSNLQPKHVDAALVTSLALLWLCEDMSSRGRIAAGISAILQTYERSDHQSEFCHMIAHAWGQTANIQTTPNPGCGNTSGLQKIIKEMRKFAEVLGDHEPDDGTWRQLILLIALAEDMVKVEPITSTDKQSEWFQLLHYNLPPPLRDLLTDKDLSSILMVNAYLHAVTLYSPPQLTQPCLIDLRVDLPSLLDETLQQVGSINAYVRLLKELKAIVLSR
;
A
#
# COMPACT_ATOMS: atom_id res chain seq x y z
N MET A 1 -38.08 46.71 65.23
CA MET A 1 -38.31 45.71 64.17
C MET A 1 -37.08 45.61 63.28
N PRO A 2 -36.51 44.41 63.09
CA PRO A 2 -35.79 44.11 61.86
C PRO A 2 -36.24 42.79 61.21
N LEU A 3 -36.70 42.96 59.97
CA LEU A 3 -36.61 42.14 58.76
C LEU A 3 -36.33 40.61 58.87
N GLN A 4 -37.38 39.83 58.62
CA GLN A 4 -37.30 38.43 58.20
C GLN A 4 -36.79 38.33 56.76
N THR A 5 -35.65 37.67 56.54
CA THR A 5 -35.26 37.17 55.21
C THR A 5 -35.74 35.73 55.04
N ARG A 6 -36.76 35.55 54.19
CA ARG A 6 -37.27 34.23 53.78
C ARG A 6 -36.21 33.50 52.96
N GLN A 7 -35.64 32.42 53.49
CA GLN A 7 -34.82 31.49 52.72
C GLN A 7 -35.75 30.50 51.99
N GLY A 8 -35.88 30.65 50.67
CA GLY A 8 -36.53 29.65 49.81
C GLY A 8 -35.71 28.36 49.74
N PRO A 9 -36.35 27.21 49.42
CA PRO A 9 -35.67 25.92 49.43
C PRO A 9 -34.52 25.88 48.41
N PRO A 10 -33.41 25.18 48.72
CA PRO A 10 -32.26 25.13 47.85
C PRO A 10 -32.66 24.49 46.50
N LYS A 11 -32.47 25.26 45.42
CA LYS A 11 -32.73 24.84 44.04
C LYS A 11 -31.86 23.60 43.76
N LYS A 12 -32.48 22.41 43.73
CA LYS A 12 -31.80 21.16 43.35
C LYS A 12 -31.09 21.36 42.01
N ARG A 13 -29.76 21.27 42.03
CA ARG A 13 -28.94 21.31 40.81
C ARG A 13 -29.35 20.14 39.92
N ARG A 14 -29.97 20.43 38.76
CA ARG A 14 -30.19 19.44 37.70
C ARG A 14 -28.84 18.78 37.37
N SER A 15 -28.80 17.46 37.38
CA SER A 15 -27.65 16.69 36.91
C SER A 15 -27.50 16.92 35.40
N ASN A 16 -26.52 17.73 35.02
CA ASN A 16 -26.21 17.94 33.62
C ASN A 16 -25.41 16.76 33.09
N THR A 17 -25.88 16.14 32.01
CA THR A 17 -25.10 15.18 31.22
C THR A 17 -23.80 15.84 30.79
N LYS A 18 -22.68 15.32 31.28
CA LYS A 18 -21.35 15.83 30.94
C LYS A 18 -21.10 15.57 29.46
N SER A 19 -20.80 16.61 28.69
CA SER A 19 -20.36 16.45 27.30
C SER A 19 -19.00 15.71 27.30
N ARG A 20 -18.90 14.60 26.55
CA ARG A 20 -17.67 13.80 26.44
C ARG A 20 -16.60 14.56 25.64
N SER A 21 -17.01 15.33 24.63
CA SER A 21 -16.16 16.05 23.67
C SER A 21 -15.93 17.55 23.99
N GLY A 22 -16.47 18.07 25.10
CA GLY A 22 -16.40 19.49 25.42
C GLY A 22 -14.99 20.06 25.64
N CYS A 23 -14.81 21.35 25.40
CA CYS A 23 -13.55 22.05 25.58
C CYS A 23 -13.05 21.97 27.04
N SER A 24 -11.73 22.01 27.24
CA SER A 24 -11.13 21.82 28.56
C SER A 24 -11.49 22.95 29.53
N THR A 25 -11.76 24.16 29.03
CA THR A 25 -12.22 25.30 29.84
C THR A 25 -13.63 25.07 30.39
N CYS A 26 -14.56 24.57 29.58
CA CYS A 26 -15.91 24.21 30.05
C CYS A 26 -15.87 23.01 31.00
N LYS A 27 -15.04 22.00 30.69
CA LYS A 27 -14.83 20.83 31.57
C LYS A 27 -14.29 21.25 32.94
N ARG A 28 -13.26 22.10 32.99
CA ARG A 28 -12.66 22.63 34.24
C ARG A 28 -13.64 23.46 35.06
N ARG A 29 -14.49 24.23 34.39
CA ARG A 29 -15.56 25.01 35.04
C ARG A 29 -16.77 24.16 35.44
N HIS A 30 -16.76 22.85 35.17
CA HIS A 30 -17.86 21.93 35.40
C HIS A 30 -19.19 22.40 34.79
N ILE A 31 -19.12 23.02 33.60
CA ILE A 31 -20.29 23.45 32.81
C ILE A 31 -20.35 22.70 31.48
N ARG A 32 -21.55 22.55 30.90
CA ARG A 32 -21.73 21.90 29.60
C ARG A 32 -21.10 22.74 28.48
N CYS A 33 -20.30 22.11 27.63
CA CYS A 33 -19.79 22.73 26.42
C CYS A 33 -20.79 22.51 25.27
N ASP A 34 -20.91 23.51 24.42
CA ASP A 34 -21.71 23.52 23.19
C ASP A 34 -20.92 23.02 21.97
N GLU A 35 -19.63 22.71 22.14
CA GLU A 35 -18.77 22.03 21.14
C GLU A 35 -18.59 22.79 19.80
N GLU A 36 -18.99 24.06 19.74
CA GLU A 36 -18.79 24.94 18.58
C GLU A 36 -17.31 25.30 18.42
N HIS A 37 -16.79 25.20 17.19
CA HIS A 37 -15.41 25.53 16.80
C HIS A 37 -15.41 26.80 15.92
N PRO A 38 -14.39 27.68 15.98
CA PRO A 38 -13.11 27.56 16.70
C PRO A 38 -13.19 27.95 18.18
N GLN A 39 -14.33 28.48 18.66
CA GLN A 39 -14.54 28.83 20.06
C GLN A 39 -15.99 28.56 20.47
N CYS A 40 -16.19 27.79 21.55
CA CYS A 40 -17.54 27.51 22.04
C CYS A 40 -18.19 28.76 22.66
N ARG A 41 -19.50 28.92 22.52
CA ARG A 41 -20.28 30.09 22.96
C ARG A 41 -20.12 30.37 24.44
N ASN A 42 -19.99 29.34 25.27
CA ASN A 42 -19.77 29.52 26.71
C ASN A 42 -18.41 30.16 27.01
N CYS A 43 -17.36 29.85 26.26
CA CYS A 43 -16.08 30.53 26.40
C CYS A 43 -16.11 31.95 25.82
N THR A 44 -16.79 32.15 24.68
CA THR A 44 -16.97 33.46 24.04
C THR A 44 -17.72 34.43 24.96
N LYS A 45 -18.87 34.00 25.50
CA LYS A 45 -19.71 34.81 26.40
C LYS A 45 -18.99 35.24 27.66
N HIS A 46 -18.15 34.37 28.21
CA HIS A 46 -17.40 34.65 29.42
C HIS A 46 -16.03 35.32 29.16
N LYS A 47 -15.71 35.62 27.89
CA LYS A 47 -14.43 36.22 27.47
C LYS A 47 -13.21 35.48 28.05
N VAL A 48 -13.32 34.15 28.17
CA VAL A 48 -12.24 33.28 28.65
C VAL A 48 -11.66 32.47 27.50
N LYS A 49 -10.37 32.18 27.59
CA LYS A 49 -9.65 31.39 26.59
C LYS A 49 -10.29 29.99 26.46
N CYS A 50 -10.75 29.66 25.26
CA CYS A 50 -11.27 28.34 24.94
C CYS A 50 -10.13 27.44 24.49
N SER A 51 -10.09 26.19 24.95
CA SER A 51 -9.06 25.25 24.50
C SER A 51 -9.17 24.88 23.02
N TYR A 52 -10.30 25.13 22.37
CA TYR A 52 -10.44 25.01 20.91
C TYR A 52 -9.72 26.14 20.16
N HIS A 53 -9.44 27.25 20.85
CA HIS A 53 -8.64 28.34 20.31
C HIS A 53 -7.13 28.07 20.46
N ASP A 54 -6.77 27.07 21.29
CA ASP A 54 -5.40 26.58 21.54
C ASP A 54 -5.09 25.26 20.83
N THR A 55 -6.02 24.70 20.06
CA THR A 55 -5.66 23.76 19.00
C THR A 55 -5.00 24.58 17.90
N PRO A 56 -3.66 24.49 17.73
CA PRO A 56 -2.96 25.28 16.75
C PRO A 56 -3.58 25.06 15.37
N SER A 57 -3.75 26.15 14.61
CA SER A 57 -4.10 26.03 13.21
C SER A 57 -3.11 25.08 12.53
N GLN A 58 -3.55 24.30 11.54
CA GLN A 58 -2.69 23.36 10.80
C GLN A 58 -1.42 24.04 10.23
N ALA A 59 -1.46 25.37 10.06
CA ALA A 59 -0.32 26.21 9.68
C ALA A 59 0.71 26.47 10.79
N GLU A 60 0.31 26.47 12.08
CA GLU A 60 1.19 26.68 13.23
C GLU A 60 1.84 25.38 13.73
N LEU A 61 1.18 24.23 13.58
CA LEU A 61 1.81 22.91 13.79
C LEU A 61 2.95 22.65 12.80
N LEU A 62 2.87 23.23 11.59
CA LEU A 62 3.95 23.21 10.62
C LEU A 62 5.11 24.15 10.98
N ARG A 63 4.92 25.14 11.88
CA ARG A 63 5.96 26.11 12.29
C ARG A 63 6.69 25.76 13.59
N LYS A 64 6.11 24.90 14.46
CA LYS A 64 6.69 24.52 15.77
C LYS A 64 7.00 23.02 15.91
N ALA A 65 7.56 22.40 14.86
CA ALA A 65 8.29 21.15 15.05
C ALA A 65 9.60 21.44 15.82
N PRO A 66 10.06 20.56 16.73
CA PRO A 66 11.30 20.77 17.46
C PRO A 66 12.48 20.79 16.48
N SER A 67 13.29 21.84 16.55
CA SER A 67 14.61 21.87 15.95
C SER A 67 15.47 20.80 16.61
N LEU A 68 15.64 19.63 15.98
CA LEU A 68 16.72 18.70 16.29
C LEU A 68 18.03 19.32 15.81
N ASN A 69 18.50 20.35 16.52
CA ASN A 69 19.82 20.92 16.30
C ASN A 69 20.58 20.96 17.63
N ARG A 70 20.91 19.77 18.14
CA ARG A 70 22.03 19.59 19.05
C ARG A 70 22.55 18.16 18.96
N GLN A 71 23.52 17.93 18.09
CA GLN A 71 24.76 17.17 18.34
C GLN A 71 25.72 17.31 17.13
N PRO A 72 27.04 17.12 17.33
CA PRO A 72 28.09 17.81 16.59
C PRO A 72 28.48 17.08 15.30
N ASN A 73 28.97 17.86 14.33
CA ASN A 73 29.54 17.41 13.04
C ASN A 73 28.55 16.73 12.07
N ALA A 74 27.55 17.48 11.62
CA ALA A 74 26.83 17.16 10.40
C ALA A 74 27.73 17.42 9.16
N ARG A 75 28.21 16.35 8.54
CA ARG A 75 28.51 16.38 7.11
C ARG A 75 27.21 16.75 6.38
N SER A 76 27.27 17.69 5.44
CA SER A 76 26.13 18.19 4.66
C SER A 76 25.40 17.04 3.95
N ILE A 77 24.30 16.55 4.52
CA ILE A 77 23.40 15.57 3.88
C ILE A 77 22.49 16.33 2.92
N SER A 78 22.54 16.00 1.63
CA SER A 78 21.90 16.78 0.58
C SER A 78 20.36 16.76 0.68
N LYS A 79 19.73 17.92 0.85
CA LYS A 79 18.28 18.17 0.71
C LYS A 79 17.77 18.05 -0.75
N ALA A 80 18.48 17.32 -1.61
CA ALA A 80 18.20 17.28 -3.04
C ALA A 80 16.91 16.49 -3.29
N ARG A 81 15.99 17.07 -4.08
CA ARG A 81 14.78 16.38 -4.52
C ARG A 81 15.15 15.30 -5.54
N PRO A 82 14.54 14.10 -5.50
CA PRO A 82 14.89 12.97 -6.38
C PRO A 82 14.33 13.10 -7.81
N TRP A 83 13.96 14.30 -8.25
CA TRP A 83 13.26 14.50 -9.50
C TRP A 83 14.23 14.69 -10.67
N SER A 84 14.12 13.82 -11.68
CA SER A 84 14.85 13.96 -12.95
C SER A 84 14.49 15.27 -13.67
N ALA A 85 15.33 15.70 -14.61
CA ALA A 85 15.05 16.87 -15.43
C ALA A 85 13.75 16.68 -16.23
N GLU A 86 13.54 15.47 -16.79
CA GLU A 86 12.33 15.06 -17.48
C GLU A 86 11.08 15.15 -16.58
N ALA A 87 11.12 14.63 -15.36
CA ALA A 87 9.97 14.70 -14.46
C ALA A 87 9.58 16.15 -14.15
N LYS A 88 10.58 17.03 -13.98
CA LYS A 88 10.35 18.47 -13.73
C LYS A 88 9.73 19.18 -14.94
N THR A 89 10.16 18.86 -16.16
CA THR A 89 9.60 19.47 -17.38
C THR A 89 8.17 18.99 -17.61
N VAL A 90 7.92 17.70 -17.44
CA VAL A 90 6.59 17.10 -17.61
C VAL A 90 5.58 17.68 -16.62
N VAL A 91 5.92 17.76 -15.33
CA VAL A 91 5.01 18.34 -14.32
C VAL A 91 4.75 19.83 -14.56
N ARG A 92 5.73 20.59 -15.05
CA ARG A 92 5.53 21.99 -15.44
C ARG A 92 4.53 22.09 -16.59
N HIS A 93 4.73 21.30 -17.64
CA HIS A 93 3.83 21.27 -18.79
C HIS A 93 2.42 20.83 -18.41
N TRP A 94 2.28 19.85 -17.52
CA TRP A 94 0.99 19.42 -16.99
C TRP A 94 0.27 20.57 -16.27
N ARG A 95 0.97 21.35 -15.45
CA ARG A 95 0.38 22.52 -14.77
C ARG A 95 -0.11 23.60 -15.74
N GLU A 96 0.63 23.83 -16.83
CA GLU A 96 0.31 24.84 -17.84
C GLU A 96 -0.89 24.42 -18.70
N THR A 97 -0.89 23.18 -19.19
CA THR A 97 -1.91 22.66 -20.12
C THR A 97 -3.13 22.08 -19.43
N ARG A 98 -3.02 21.73 -18.15
CA ARG A 98 -4.00 20.93 -17.39
C ARG A 98 -4.31 19.57 -18.02
N SER A 99 -3.47 19.11 -18.95
CA SER A 99 -3.60 17.81 -19.59
C SER A 99 -2.67 16.81 -18.94
N MET A 100 -3.20 15.64 -18.61
CA MET A 100 -2.41 14.56 -18.03
C MET A 100 -1.28 14.12 -18.99
N PRO A 101 -0.02 14.00 -18.55
CA PRO A 101 1.11 13.72 -19.44
C PRO A 101 1.09 12.36 -20.15
N ILE A 102 0.47 11.36 -19.52
CA ILE A 102 0.32 10.02 -20.06
C ILE A 102 -1.18 9.78 -20.21
N SER A 103 -1.63 9.72 -21.46
CA SER A 103 -3.01 9.42 -21.81
C SER A 103 -3.22 7.91 -21.72
N ASP A 104 -3.97 7.49 -20.71
CA ASP A 104 -4.50 6.14 -20.62
C ASP A 104 -5.99 6.27 -20.31
N ASP A 105 -6.82 5.70 -21.20
CA ASP A 105 -8.28 5.74 -21.11
C ASP A 105 -8.80 5.15 -19.78
N ARG A 106 -8.03 4.25 -19.15
CA ARG A 106 -8.34 3.64 -17.85
C ARG A 106 -7.96 4.53 -16.67
N ILE A 107 -6.96 5.39 -16.85
CA ILE A 107 -6.47 6.32 -15.82
C ILE A 107 -7.44 7.48 -15.68
N GLY A 108 -8.06 7.93 -16.77
CA GLY A 108 -9.25 8.81 -16.78
C GLY A 108 -9.19 9.99 -15.81
N ALA A 109 -7.98 10.47 -15.51
CA ALA A 109 -7.73 11.29 -14.33
C ALA A 109 -8.00 12.74 -14.67
N THR A 110 -9.16 13.25 -14.26
CA THR A 110 -9.45 14.69 -14.18
C THR A 110 -8.79 15.31 -12.95
N LEU A 111 -7.50 15.05 -12.74
CA LEU A 111 -6.76 15.62 -11.62
C LEU A 111 -6.35 17.05 -11.99
N ASP A 112 -6.94 18.05 -11.34
CA ASP A 112 -6.57 19.45 -11.56
C ASP A 112 -5.20 19.73 -10.91
N PRO A 113 -4.13 19.96 -11.69
CA PRO A 113 -2.78 20.15 -11.16
C PRO A 113 -2.61 21.45 -10.36
N GLN A 114 -3.59 22.36 -10.39
CA GLN A 114 -3.54 23.60 -9.60
C GLN A 114 -3.82 23.37 -8.11
N ILE A 115 -4.58 22.33 -7.78
CA ILE A 115 -4.96 22.00 -6.39
C ILE A 115 -3.78 21.39 -5.62
N PHE A 116 -2.88 20.70 -6.33
CA PHE A 116 -1.82 19.90 -5.72
C PHE A 116 -0.46 20.60 -5.73
N SER A 117 0.37 20.25 -4.75
CA SER A 117 1.75 20.74 -4.72
C SER A 117 2.58 20.11 -5.83
N ASN A 118 3.66 20.77 -6.24
CA ASN A 118 4.57 20.19 -7.24
C ASN A 118 5.05 18.79 -6.81
N ASP A 119 5.36 18.56 -5.53
CA ASP A 119 5.83 17.25 -5.09
C ASP A 119 4.76 16.18 -5.24
N ASP A 120 3.50 16.50 -4.93
CA ASP A 120 2.39 15.55 -5.10
C ASP A 120 2.24 15.16 -6.57
N LEU A 121 2.31 16.14 -7.48
CA LEU A 121 2.26 15.90 -8.93
C LEU A 121 3.43 15.06 -9.43
N HIS A 122 4.64 15.25 -8.89
CA HIS A 122 5.78 14.41 -9.24
C HIS A 122 5.55 12.96 -8.78
N PHE A 123 5.04 12.74 -7.57
CA PHE A 123 4.71 11.39 -7.10
C PHE A 123 3.58 10.76 -7.94
N VAL A 124 2.51 11.49 -8.27
CA VAL A 124 1.45 10.98 -9.16
C VAL A 124 2.00 10.64 -10.54
N TYR A 125 2.80 11.52 -11.14
CA TYR A 125 3.45 11.28 -12.43
C TYR A 125 4.33 10.02 -12.40
N GLN A 126 5.17 9.87 -11.38
CA GLN A 126 6.02 8.69 -11.24
C GLN A 126 5.20 7.41 -11.14
N LEU A 127 4.11 7.42 -10.36
CA LEU A 127 3.26 6.25 -10.22
C LEU A 127 2.56 5.89 -11.54
N VAL A 128 2.09 6.88 -12.29
CA VAL A 128 1.46 6.68 -13.62
C VAL A 128 2.48 6.18 -14.63
N LYS A 129 3.68 6.77 -14.66
CA LYS A 129 4.79 6.30 -15.51
C LYS A 129 5.15 4.85 -15.19
N ASN A 130 5.22 4.51 -13.90
CA ASN A 130 5.47 3.14 -13.44
C ASN A 130 4.36 2.19 -13.87
N GLN A 131 3.09 2.57 -13.71
CA GLN A 131 1.95 1.76 -14.13
C GLN A 131 1.97 1.50 -15.63
N HIS A 132 2.17 2.53 -16.44
CA HIS A 132 2.25 2.40 -17.88
C HIS A 132 3.39 1.46 -18.30
N ARG A 133 4.54 1.52 -17.63
CA ARG A 133 5.64 0.56 -17.83
C ARG A 133 5.20 -0.87 -17.50
N LEU A 134 4.58 -1.09 -16.35
CA LEU A 134 4.10 -2.42 -15.94
C LEU A 134 3.11 -3.01 -16.95
N GLU A 135 2.23 -2.19 -17.50
CA GLU A 135 1.24 -2.60 -18.50
C GLU A 135 1.87 -2.92 -19.84
N ASN A 136 2.79 -2.08 -20.33
CA ASN A 136 3.52 -2.34 -21.58
C ASN A 136 4.35 -3.62 -21.48
N MET A 137 4.82 -3.95 -20.27
CA MET A 137 5.54 -5.18 -19.97
C MET A 137 4.63 -6.40 -19.71
N GLY A 138 3.30 -6.24 -19.69
CA GLY A 138 2.37 -7.33 -19.38
C GLY A 138 2.42 -7.83 -17.93
N VAL A 139 3.01 -7.07 -17.00
CA VAL A 139 3.13 -7.43 -15.58
C VAL A 139 2.26 -6.54 -14.66
N SER A 140 1.31 -5.82 -15.23
CA SER A 140 0.38 -4.99 -14.46
C SER A 140 -0.54 -5.79 -13.55
N LYS A 141 -0.65 -7.10 -13.76
CA LYS A 141 -1.51 -7.99 -12.97
C LYS A 141 -0.81 -8.67 -11.80
N LEU A 142 0.46 -8.37 -11.49
CA LEU A 142 1.25 -9.06 -10.45
C LEU A 142 0.59 -9.09 -9.06
N THR A 143 -0.20 -8.09 -8.70
CA THR A 143 -1.00 -8.07 -7.47
C THR A 143 -2.40 -7.54 -7.75
N VAL A 144 -3.33 -7.78 -6.82
CA VAL A 144 -4.65 -7.12 -6.82
C VAL A 144 -4.47 -5.61 -6.93
N ALA A 145 -3.61 -5.05 -6.10
CA ALA A 145 -3.42 -3.62 -6.06
C ALA A 145 -2.78 -3.07 -7.35
N SER A 146 -1.96 -3.83 -8.09
CA SER A 146 -1.39 -3.39 -9.38
C SER A 146 -2.42 -3.50 -10.51
N SER A 147 -3.26 -4.54 -10.46
CA SER A 147 -4.33 -4.77 -11.42
C SER A 147 -5.37 -3.65 -11.39
N TYR A 148 -5.63 -3.11 -10.19
CA TYR A 148 -6.62 -2.06 -9.97
C TYR A 148 -6.01 -0.66 -9.79
N LEU A 149 -4.68 -0.55 -9.87
CA LEU A 149 -3.98 0.73 -9.75
C LEU A 149 -4.48 1.79 -10.76
N PRO A 150 -4.81 1.45 -12.03
CA PRO A 150 -5.40 2.42 -12.96
C PRO A 150 -6.69 3.05 -12.42
N THR A 151 -7.54 2.25 -11.76
CA THR A 151 -8.80 2.72 -11.18
C THR A 151 -8.57 3.65 -9.99
N PHE A 152 -7.43 3.57 -9.30
CA PHE A 152 -7.12 4.48 -8.19
C PHE A 152 -7.06 5.92 -8.70
N PHE A 153 -6.52 6.15 -9.89
CA PHE A 153 -6.40 7.50 -10.49
C PHE A 153 -7.75 8.16 -10.80
N ARG A 154 -8.81 7.37 -10.97
CA ARG A 154 -10.19 7.88 -11.12
C ARG A 154 -10.79 8.31 -9.78
N ILE A 155 -10.31 7.75 -8.66
CA ILE A 155 -10.86 7.95 -7.31
C ILE A 155 -10.11 9.06 -6.55
N ILE A 156 -8.78 9.13 -6.67
CA ILE A 156 -7.95 10.10 -5.93
C ILE A 156 -8.31 11.59 -6.12
N PRO A 157 -8.84 12.07 -7.27
CA PRO A 157 -9.22 13.49 -7.40
C PRO A 157 -10.36 13.87 -6.44
N TRP A 158 -11.18 12.90 -6.05
CA TRP A 158 -12.41 13.12 -5.25
C TRP A 158 -12.22 12.81 -3.76
N SER A 159 -11.08 12.25 -3.38
CA SER A 159 -10.79 11.87 -1.99
C SER A 159 -9.36 12.14 -1.59
N ARG A 160 -9.20 13.02 -0.59
CA ARG A 160 -7.92 13.39 0.00
C ARG A 160 -7.20 12.21 0.66
N PHE A 161 -7.92 11.31 1.32
CA PHE A 161 -7.29 10.17 2.01
C PHE A 161 -6.94 9.03 1.06
N ALA A 162 -7.70 8.86 -0.03
CA ALA A 162 -7.28 8.00 -1.14
C ALA A 162 -6.00 8.55 -1.79
N MET A 163 -5.95 9.87 -2.04
CA MET A 163 -4.74 10.54 -2.53
C MET A 163 -3.54 10.32 -1.59
N ASN A 164 -3.70 10.47 -0.28
CA ASN A 164 -2.62 10.22 0.68
C ASN A 164 -2.11 8.77 0.62
N GLY A 165 -3.00 7.78 0.48
CA GLY A 165 -2.60 6.38 0.29
C GLY A 165 -1.75 6.18 -0.97
N VAL A 166 -2.19 6.75 -2.09
CA VAL A 166 -1.51 6.66 -3.38
C VAL A 166 -0.16 7.41 -3.39
N LEU A 167 -0.09 8.59 -2.77
CA LEU A 167 1.15 9.34 -2.60
C LEU A 167 2.15 8.60 -1.70
N ALA A 168 1.67 7.91 -0.66
CA ALA A 168 2.52 7.07 0.18
C ALA A 168 3.13 5.90 -0.61
N LEU A 169 2.32 5.24 -1.45
CA LEU A 169 2.77 4.17 -2.35
C LEU A 169 3.83 4.67 -3.33
N SER A 170 3.55 5.78 -4.02
CA SER A 170 4.52 6.38 -4.94
C SER A 170 5.81 6.81 -4.25
N ALA A 171 5.72 7.45 -3.08
CA ALA A 171 6.88 7.85 -2.32
C ALA A 171 7.73 6.66 -1.85
N HIS A 172 7.09 5.55 -1.51
CA HIS A 172 7.79 4.30 -1.21
C HIS A 172 8.53 3.74 -2.43
N GLN A 173 7.88 3.71 -3.60
CA GLN A 173 8.51 3.26 -4.85
C GLN A 173 9.72 4.15 -5.22
N VAL A 174 9.55 5.47 -5.22
CA VAL A 174 10.64 6.41 -5.50
C VAL A 174 11.78 6.26 -4.51
N ALA A 175 11.48 6.10 -3.20
CA ALA A 175 12.49 5.86 -2.18
C ALA A 175 13.26 4.55 -2.42
N SER A 176 12.57 3.50 -2.86
CA SER A 176 13.21 2.20 -3.13
C SER A 176 14.19 2.28 -4.30
N VAL A 177 13.84 3.01 -5.38
CA VAL A 177 14.68 3.15 -6.58
C VAL A 177 15.84 4.13 -6.37
N THR A 178 15.57 5.28 -5.75
CA THR A 178 16.52 6.41 -5.70
C THR A 178 17.32 6.50 -4.40
N ASP A 179 17.02 5.65 -3.41
CA ASP A 179 17.52 5.74 -2.02
C ASP A 179 17.34 7.12 -1.36
N SER A 180 16.41 7.92 -1.89
CA SER A 180 16.21 9.30 -1.45
C SER A 180 15.62 9.37 -0.05
N GLU A 181 16.34 10.00 0.87
CA GLU A 181 15.85 10.31 2.21
C GLU A 181 14.59 11.20 2.18
N TYR A 182 14.54 12.14 1.23
CA TYR A 182 13.35 12.99 1.02
C TYR A 182 12.10 12.16 0.69
N ALA A 183 12.23 11.19 -0.21
CA ALA A 183 11.11 10.31 -0.57
C ALA A 183 10.69 9.43 0.61
N ARG A 184 11.65 8.92 1.41
CA ARG A 184 11.35 8.17 2.65
C ARG A 184 10.56 8.99 3.66
N LEU A 185 10.95 10.25 3.88
CA LEU A 185 10.21 11.16 4.78
C LEU A 185 8.79 11.44 4.26
N LYS A 186 8.62 11.61 2.94
CA LYS A 186 7.32 11.78 2.30
C LYS A 186 6.43 10.53 2.43
N LYS A 187 6.97 9.32 2.23
CA LYS A 187 6.27 8.04 2.48
C LYS A 187 5.65 8.04 3.87
N VAL A 188 6.46 8.24 4.91
CA VAL A 188 6.01 8.19 6.31
C VAL A 188 4.92 9.21 6.58
N ARG A 189 5.07 10.43 6.05
CA ARG A 189 4.09 11.50 6.21
C ARG A 189 2.74 11.14 5.57
N TYR A 190 2.73 10.76 4.30
CA TYR A 190 1.48 10.43 3.59
C TYR A 190 0.83 9.18 4.17
N GLN A 191 1.61 8.16 4.55
CA GLN A 191 1.12 6.94 5.18
C GLN A 191 0.43 7.26 6.52
N THR A 192 1.01 8.14 7.34
CA THR A 192 0.41 8.56 8.61
C THR A 192 -0.94 9.24 8.40
N LEU A 193 -1.01 10.17 7.42
CA LEU A 193 -2.25 10.86 7.08
C LEU A 193 -3.31 9.90 6.55
N ALA A 194 -2.93 8.99 5.65
CA ALA A 194 -3.82 7.98 5.09
C ALA A 194 -4.44 7.08 6.19
N ILE A 195 -3.64 6.61 7.15
CA ILE A 195 -4.12 5.78 8.26
C ILE A 195 -5.06 6.56 9.18
N GLN A 196 -4.74 7.82 9.49
CA GLN A 196 -5.57 8.68 10.34
C GLN A 196 -6.94 8.92 9.70
N GLU A 197 -6.94 9.42 8.46
CA GLU A 197 -8.17 9.76 7.73
C GLU A 197 -9.00 8.50 7.40
N LEU A 198 -8.37 7.35 7.12
CA LEU A 198 -9.08 6.08 6.93
C LEU A 198 -9.79 5.63 8.22
N ARG A 199 -9.14 5.72 9.39
CA ARG A 199 -9.75 5.36 10.68
C ARG A 199 -10.97 6.23 10.99
N GLU A 200 -10.87 7.53 10.73
CA GLU A 200 -12.00 8.45 10.87
C GLU A 200 -13.14 8.08 9.91
N CYS A 201 -12.83 7.78 8.64
CA CYS A 201 -13.81 7.35 7.65
C CYS A 201 -14.51 6.04 8.05
N LEU A 202 -13.77 5.04 8.52
CA LEU A 202 -14.32 3.75 8.93
C LEU A 202 -15.21 3.85 10.17
N SER A 203 -15.00 4.85 11.03
CA SER A 203 -15.87 5.08 12.20
C SER A 203 -17.30 5.51 11.83
N ASN A 204 -17.47 6.07 10.63
CA ASN A 204 -18.76 6.48 10.08
C ASN A 204 -18.78 6.26 8.56
N LEU A 205 -18.67 5.00 8.14
CA LEU A 205 -18.53 4.65 6.73
C LEU A 205 -19.84 4.91 5.97
N GLN A 206 -19.78 5.82 4.99
CA GLN A 206 -20.89 6.16 4.11
C GLN A 206 -20.67 5.56 2.70
N PRO A 207 -21.73 5.23 1.94
CA PRO A 207 -21.61 4.61 0.61
C PRO A 207 -20.68 5.38 -0.35
N LYS A 208 -20.76 6.72 -0.32
CA LYS A 208 -19.92 7.61 -1.15
C LYS A 208 -18.42 7.57 -0.85
N HIS A 209 -18.00 6.95 0.25
CA HIS A 209 -16.60 6.87 0.68
C HIS A 209 -16.01 5.47 0.58
N VAL A 210 -16.80 4.46 0.19
CA VAL A 210 -16.39 3.06 0.12
C VAL A 210 -15.22 2.88 -0.84
N ASP A 211 -15.30 3.45 -2.05
CA ASP A 211 -14.24 3.35 -3.04
C ASP A 211 -12.92 3.93 -2.55
N ALA A 212 -12.98 5.10 -1.93
CA ALA A 212 -11.82 5.73 -1.34
C ALA A 212 -11.25 4.91 -0.17
N ALA A 213 -12.10 4.33 0.68
CA ALA A 213 -11.67 3.45 1.77
C ALA A 213 -10.99 2.18 1.27
N LEU A 214 -11.49 1.59 0.18
CA LEU A 214 -10.89 0.44 -0.48
C LEU A 214 -9.54 0.81 -1.11
N VAL A 215 -9.45 1.91 -1.86
CA VAL A 215 -8.19 2.40 -2.45
C VAL A 215 -7.13 2.64 -1.38
N THR A 216 -7.48 3.36 -0.30
CA THR A 216 -6.53 3.61 0.80
C THR A 216 -6.12 2.31 1.48
N SER A 217 -7.05 1.38 1.72
CA SER A 217 -6.74 0.09 2.35
C SER A 217 -5.83 -0.77 1.47
N LEU A 218 -6.07 -0.83 0.15
CA LEU A 218 -5.22 -1.55 -0.81
C LEU A 218 -3.83 -0.91 -0.93
N ALA A 219 -3.74 0.42 -0.96
CA ALA A 219 -2.46 1.12 -0.98
C ALA A 219 -1.66 0.89 0.32
N LEU A 220 -2.32 0.87 1.48
CA LEU A 220 -1.68 0.56 2.76
C LEU A 220 -1.30 -0.92 2.87
N LEU A 221 -2.10 -1.83 2.30
CA LEU A 221 -1.77 -3.24 2.21
C LEU A 221 -0.47 -3.46 1.43
N TRP A 222 -0.28 -2.73 0.33
CA TRP A 222 0.99 -2.76 -0.42
C TRP A 222 2.17 -2.29 0.45
N LEU A 223 1.98 -1.23 1.23
CA LEU A 223 3.03 -0.63 2.05
C LEU A 223 3.38 -1.43 3.31
N CYS A 224 2.62 -2.47 3.64
CA CYS A 224 2.85 -3.22 4.87
C CYS A 224 4.00 -4.21 4.75
N GLU A 225 4.96 -4.06 5.65
CA GLU A 225 6.14 -4.90 5.77
C GLU A 225 5.89 -6.09 6.73
N ASP A 226 4.90 -5.99 7.64
CA ASP A 226 4.62 -7.01 8.67
C ASP A 226 3.26 -7.74 8.51
N MET A 227 3.25 -9.06 8.74
CA MET A 227 2.07 -9.92 8.55
C MET A 227 0.90 -9.57 9.46
N SER A 228 1.18 -9.16 10.70
CA SER A 228 0.14 -8.79 11.67
C SER A 228 -0.65 -7.57 11.20
N SER A 229 0.01 -6.56 10.63
CA SER A 229 -0.64 -5.41 10.02
C SER A 229 -1.34 -5.77 8.72
N ARG A 230 -0.72 -6.60 7.86
CA ARG A 230 -1.35 -7.07 6.61
C ARG A 230 -2.65 -7.82 6.88
N GLY A 231 -2.65 -8.78 7.80
CA GLY A 231 -3.84 -9.54 8.18
C GLY A 231 -4.96 -8.64 8.72
N ARG A 232 -4.61 -7.63 9.52
CA ARG A 232 -5.58 -6.62 9.99
C ARG A 232 -6.17 -5.79 8.85
N ILE A 233 -5.35 -5.36 7.89
CA ILE A 233 -5.83 -4.58 6.74
C ILE A 233 -6.68 -5.45 5.81
N ALA A 234 -6.26 -6.68 5.52
CA ALA A 234 -7.02 -7.63 4.70
C ALA A 234 -8.37 -8.00 5.33
N ALA A 235 -8.41 -8.19 6.66
CA ALA A 235 -9.65 -8.37 7.40
C ALA A 235 -10.54 -7.11 7.31
N GLY A 236 -9.94 -5.92 7.39
CA GLY A 236 -10.63 -4.64 7.19
C GLY A 236 -11.26 -4.52 5.79
N ILE A 237 -10.51 -4.86 4.74
CA ILE A 237 -11.01 -4.87 3.35
C ILE A 237 -12.19 -5.85 3.24
N SER A 238 -12.04 -7.05 3.78
CA SER A 238 -13.11 -8.07 3.76
C SER A 238 -14.38 -7.58 4.47
N ALA A 239 -14.23 -6.90 5.62
CA ALA A 239 -15.36 -6.32 6.35
C ALA A 239 -16.07 -5.19 5.57
N ILE A 240 -15.31 -4.33 4.89
CA ILE A 240 -15.87 -3.28 4.02
C ILE A 240 -16.71 -3.92 2.91
N LEU A 241 -16.15 -4.92 2.22
CA LEU A 241 -16.81 -5.58 1.09
C LEU A 241 -18.09 -6.31 1.53
N GLN A 242 -18.03 -7.07 2.63
CA GLN A 242 -19.19 -7.78 3.19
C GLN A 242 -20.33 -6.82 3.62
N THR A 243 -19.98 -5.63 4.11
CA THR A 243 -20.98 -4.62 4.51
C THR A 243 -21.78 -4.11 3.30
N TYR A 244 -21.15 -4.02 2.13
CA TYR A 244 -21.74 -3.43 0.93
C TYR A 244 -22.16 -4.45 -0.14
N GLU A 245 -21.85 -5.74 0.03
CA GLU A 245 -22.26 -6.85 -0.85
C GLU A 245 -23.78 -7.02 -0.95
N ARG A 246 -24.54 -6.60 0.08
CA ARG A 246 -26.02 -6.66 0.12
C ARG A 246 -26.70 -5.31 -0.08
N SER A 247 -25.95 -4.28 -0.44
CA SER A 247 -26.48 -2.93 -0.59
C SER A 247 -26.89 -2.64 -2.03
N ASP A 248 -28.00 -1.93 -2.21
CA ASP A 248 -28.58 -1.58 -3.52
C ASP A 248 -27.76 -0.50 -4.28
N HIS A 249 -26.70 0.03 -3.66
CA HIS A 249 -25.90 1.17 -4.15
C HIS A 249 -24.42 0.80 -4.27
N GLN A 250 -24.11 -0.40 -4.75
CA GLN A 250 -22.73 -0.84 -4.92
C GLN A 250 -22.06 -0.08 -6.08
N SER A 251 -20.91 0.55 -5.80
CA SER A 251 -20.07 1.11 -6.86
C SER A 251 -19.49 -0.01 -7.73
N GLU A 252 -19.28 0.28 -9.03
CA GLU A 252 -18.64 -0.65 -9.97
C GLU A 252 -17.27 -1.13 -9.45
N PHE A 253 -16.49 -0.21 -8.85
CA PHE A 253 -15.20 -0.54 -8.26
C PHE A 253 -15.33 -1.50 -7.07
N CYS A 254 -16.26 -1.24 -6.13
CA CYS A 254 -16.50 -2.15 -5.01
C CYS A 254 -16.93 -3.53 -5.49
N HIS A 255 -17.77 -3.63 -6.52
CA HIS A 255 -18.17 -4.91 -7.11
C HIS A 255 -17.00 -5.64 -7.76
N MET A 256 -16.16 -4.95 -8.54
CA MET A 256 -14.94 -5.54 -9.12
C MET A 256 -13.99 -6.06 -8.05
N ILE A 257 -13.73 -5.25 -7.02
CA ILE A 257 -12.91 -5.67 -5.88
C ILE A 257 -13.59 -6.81 -5.14
N ALA A 258 -14.89 -6.81 -4.88
CA ALA A 258 -15.59 -7.91 -4.20
C ALA A 258 -15.51 -9.22 -4.99
N HIS A 259 -15.70 -9.19 -6.30
CA HIS A 259 -15.58 -10.38 -7.15
C HIS A 259 -14.15 -10.93 -7.14
N ALA A 260 -13.15 -10.07 -7.35
CA ALA A 260 -11.76 -10.46 -7.18
C ALA A 260 -11.54 -10.99 -5.76
N TRP A 261 -12.08 -10.31 -4.75
CA TRP A 261 -11.86 -10.55 -3.32
C TRP A 261 -12.56 -11.80 -2.76
N GLY A 262 -13.65 -12.26 -3.37
CA GLY A 262 -14.46 -13.40 -2.92
C GLY A 262 -13.92 -14.77 -3.35
N GLN A 263 -13.24 -14.87 -4.50
CA GLN A 263 -12.73 -16.14 -5.02
C GLN A 263 -11.69 -16.83 -4.12
N THR A 264 -11.11 -16.12 -3.14
CA THR A 264 -10.23 -16.69 -2.10
C THR A 264 -10.93 -17.60 -1.10
N ALA A 265 -12.26 -17.49 -0.93
CA ALA A 265 -13.00 -18.37 -0.03
C ALA A 265 -13.35 -19.72 -0.69
N ASN A 266 -13.43 -19.75 -2.02
CA ASN A 266 -13.79 -20.94 -2.81
C ASN A 266 -12.59 -21.76 -3.32
N ILE A 267 -11.34 -21.31 -3.15
CA ILE A 267 -10.14 -22.18 -3.20
C ILE A 267 -10.06 -23.01 -1.89
N GLN A 268 -11.21 -23.51 -1.44
CA GLN A 268 -11.36 -24.68 -0.59
C GLN A 268 -11.73 -25.87 -1.48
N THR A 269 -11.02 -26.07 -2.59
CA THR A 269 -11.00 -27.40 -3.21
C THR A 269 -10.10 -28.26 -2.35
N THR A 270 -10.75 -28.97 -1.41
CA THR A 270 -10.31 -30.22 -0.75
C THR A 270 -8.80 -30.35 -0.55
N PRO A 271 -8.27 -30.29 0.70
CA PRO A 271 -6.87 -30.64 0.93
C PRO A 271 -6.69 -32.07 0.42
N ASN A 272 -6.04 -32.23 -0.73
CA ASN A 272 -5.64 -33.55 -1.17
C ASN A 272 -4.55 -33.97 -0.18
N PRO A 273 -4.76 -34.99 0.68
CA PRO A 273 -3.82 -35.31 1.75
C PRO A 273 -2.50 -35.91 1.22
N GLY A 274 -2.35 -36.03 -0.10
CA GLY A 274 -1.19 -36.60 -0.76
C GLY A 274 -0.34 -35.55 -1.45
N CYS A 275 0.93 -35.51 -1.04
CA CYS A 275 2.08 -35.03 -1.80
C CYS A 275 2.23 -33.51 -1.91
N GLY A 276 3.07 -32.94 -1.03
CA GLY A 276 3.91 -31.84 -1.49
C GLY A 276 4.67 -32.33 -2.73
N ASN A 277 4.52 -31.65 -3.86
CA ASN A 277 5.28 -31.94 -5.08
C ASN A 277 6.75 -31.52 -4.88
N THR A 278 7.43 -32.10 -3.88
CA THR A 278 8.86 -31.92 -3.60
C THR A 278 9.68 -32.25 -4.85
N SER A 279 9.22 -33.21 -5.66
CA SER A 279 9.78 -33.53 -6.98
C SER A 279 9.69 -32.37 -7.98
N GLY A 280 8.59 -31.61 -7.98
CA GLY A 280 8.39 -30.43 -8.82
C GLY A 280 9.24 -29.25 -8.35
N LEU A 281 9.25 -28.99 -7.04
CA LEU A 281 10.06 -27.92 -6.45
C LEU A 281 11.57 -28.18 -6.64
N GLN A 282 12.02 -29.44 -6.53
CA GLN A 282 13.40 -29.84 -6.85
C GLN A 282 13.78 -29.58 -8.32
N LYS A 283 12.86 -29.80 -9.28
CA LYS A 283 13.08 -29.47 -10.68
C LYS A 283 13.22 -27.95 -10.87
N ILE A 284 12.38 -27.15 -10.20
CA ILE A 284 12.45 -25.68 -10.25
C ILE A 284 13.78 -25.18 -9.66
N ILE A 285 14.23 -25.73 -8.53
CA ILE A 285 15.53 -25.38 -7.91
C ILE A 285 16.69 -25.64 -8.88
N LYS A 286 16.66 -26.77 -9.60
CA LYS A 286 17.69 -27.10 -10.60
C LYS A 286 17.71 -26.09 -11.74
N GLU A 287 16.55 -25.67 -12.24
CA GLU A 287 16.45 -24.63 -13.27
C GLU A 287 16.94 -23.27 -12.77
N MET A 288 16.57 -22.87 -11.55
CA MET A 288 17.03 -21.62 -10.95
C MET A 288 18.56 -21.57 -10.82
N ARG A 289 19.21 -22.70 -10.47
CA ARG A 289 20.68 -22.79 -10.41
C ARG A 289 21.34 -22.62 -11.78
N LYS A 290 20.80 -23.26 -12.83
CA LYS A 290 21.28 -23.05 -14.21
C LYS A 290 21.17 -21.58 -14.62
N PHE A 291 20.07 -20.93 -14.25
CA PHE A 291 19.89 -19.51 -14.52
C PHE A 291 20.89 -18.64 -13.74
N ALA A 292 21.21 -19.01 -12.50
CA ALA A 292 22.19 -18.29 -11.68
C ALA A 292 23.61 -18.34 -12.27
N GLU A 293 24.01 -19.45 -12.91
CA GLU A 293 25.27 -19.57 -13.64
C GLU A 293 25.30 -18.61 -14.83
N VAL A 294 24.25 -18.61 -15.66
CA VAL A 294 24.14 -17.70 -16.80
C VAL A 294 24.15 -16.23 -16.35
N LEU A 295 23.43 -15.90 -15.29
CA LEU A 295 23.36 -14.54 -14.76
C LEU A 295 24.69 -14.10 -14.14
N GLY A 296 25.39 -14.98 -13.43
CA GLY A 296 26.69 -14.70 -12.81
C GLY A 296 27.79 -14.39 -13.83
N ASP A 297 27.73 -15.01 -15.01
CA ASP A 297 28.69 -14.75 -16.10
C ASP A 297 28.45 -13.39 -16.79
N HIS A 298 27.21 -12.88 -16.76
CA HIS A 298 26.83 -11.64 -17.46
C HIS A 298 26.76 -10.42 -16.52
N GLU A 299 26.27 -10.60 -15.28
CA GLU A 299 26.00 -9.52 -14.32
C GLU A 299 26.21 -9.96 -12.84
N PRO A 300 27.47 -10.10 -12.38
CA PRO A 300 27.81 -10.73 -11.10
C PRO A 300 27.44 -9.94 -9.82
N ASP A 301 27.06 -8.67 -9.91
CA ASP A 301 26.71 -7.82 -8.75
C ASP A 301 25.36 -7.10 -8.92
N ASP A 302 24.42 -7.75 -9.61
CA ASP A 302 23.06 -7.21 -9.80
C ASP A 302 22.08 -7.63 -8.69
N GLY A 303 21.09 -6.77 -8.44
CA GLY A 303 20.01 -7.02 -7.48
C GLY A 303 19.20 -8.29 -7.81
N THR A 304 19.07 -8.60 -9.10
CA THR A 304 18.40 -9.79 -9.63
C THR A 304 19.11 -11.08 -9.22
N TRP A 305 20.45 -11.09 -9.22
CA TRP A 305 21.23 -12.27 -8.81
C TRP A 305 21.02 -12.57 -7.32
N ARG A 306 21.06 -11.54 -6.47
CA ARG A 306 20.81 -11.70 -5.03
C ARG A 306 19.41 -12.25 -4.75
N GLN A 307 18.39 -11.78 -5.48
CA GLN A 307 17.02 -12.29 -5.37
C GLN A 307 16.91 -13.75 -5.76
N LEU A 308 17.54 -14.14 -6.87
CA LEU A 308 17.54 -15.51 -7.33
C LEU A 308 18.19 -16.45 -6.31
N ILE A 309 19.32 -16.06 -5.72
CA ILE A 309 19.98 -16.85 -4.67
C ILE A 309 19.10 -17.00 -3.42
N LEU A 310 18.44 -15.92 -2.99
CA LEU A 310 17.49 -15.97 -1.86
C LEU A 310 16.30 -16.90 -2.16
N LEU A 311 15.77 -16.84 -3.37
CA LEU A 311 14.66 -17.70 -3.82
C LEU A 311 15.07 -19.18 -3.88
N ILE A 312 16.29 -19.48 -4.34
CA ILE A 312 16.85 -20.84 -4.32
C ILE A 312 16.96 -21.35 -2.89
N ALA A 313 17.57 -20.57 -1.99
CA ALA A 313 17.74 -20.96 -0.59
C ALA A 313 16.39 -21.24 0.10
N LEU A 314 15.39 -20.40 -0.17
CA LEU A 314 14.04 -20.57 0.32
C LEU A 314 13.37 -21.85 -0.21
N ALA A 315 13.43 -22.09 -1.52
CA ALA A 315 12.86 -23.28 -2.12
C ALA A 315 13.53 -24.56 -1.60
N GLU A 316 14.84 -24.54 -1.37
CA GLU A 316 15.56 -25.64 -0.74
C GLU A 316 15.11 -25.92 0.69
N ASP A 317 14.85 -24.87 1.48
CA ASP A 317 14.37 -25.03 2.85
C ASP A 317 12.94 -25.62 2.87
N MET A 318 12.08 -25.19 1.93
CA MET A 318 10.74 -25.78 1.74
C MET A 318 10.78 -27.26 1.37
N VAL A 319 11.78 -27.72 0.62
CA VAL A 319 11.96 -29.16 0.28
C VAL A 319 12.43 -29.97 1.49
N LYS A 320 13.23 -29.38 2.38
CA LYS A 320 13.87 -30.06 3.53
C LYS A 320 12.93 -30.30 4.71
N VAL A 321 11.76 -29.66 4.72
CA VAL A 321 10.88 -29.64 5.88
C VAL A 321 9.76 -30.68 5.79
N GLU A 322 9.65 -31.47 6.85
CA GLU A 322 8.51 -32.36 7.12
C GLU A 322 7.24 -31.56 7.46
N PRO A 323 6.02 -32.11 7.19
CA PRO A 323 4.73 -31.38 7.23
C PRO A 323 4.31 -30.80 8.59
N ILE A 324 5.13 -30.87 9.64
CA ILE A 324 4.86 -30.35 10.97
C ILE A 324 5.96 -29.34 11.36
N THR A 325 5.91 -28.15 10.78
CA THR A 325 6.78 -27.03 11.20
C THR A 325 6.08 -26.13 12.21
N SER A 326 6.86 -25.53 13.11
CA SER A 326 6.37 -24.46 13.99
C SER A 326 5.91 -23.27 13.14
N THR A 327 4.86 -22.58 13.61
CA THR A 327 4.32 -21.35 13.02
C THR A 327 5.37 -20.27 12.73
N ASP A 328 6.51 -20.30 13.44
CA ASP A 328 7.60 -19.34 13.30
C ASP A 328 8.40 -19.55 12.00
N LYS A 329 8.74 -20.79 11.63
CA LYS A 329 9.47 -21.08 10.39
C LYS A 329 8.62 -20.82 9.14
N GLN A 330 7.34 -21.15 9.23
CA GLN A 330 6.39 -20.81 8.16
C GLN A 330 6.35 -19.29 7.97
N SER A 331 6.27 -18.52 9.06
CA SER A 331 6.28 -17.05 9.03
C SER A 331 7.57 -16.46 8.43
N GLU A 332 8.72 -17.08 8.67
CA GLU A 332 10.01 -16.67 8.08
C GLU A 332 10.03 -16.88 6.56
N TRP A 333 9.57 -18.03 6.07
CA TRP A 333 9.44 -18.28 4.63
C TRP A 333 8.44 -17.37 3.95
N PHE A 334 7.35 -17.07 4.63
CA PHE A 334 6.37 -16.09 4.16
C PHE A 334 6.97 -14.68 4.04
N GLN A 335 7.76 -14.25 5.03
CA GLN A 335 8.47 -12.97 4.96
C GLN A 335 9.45 -12.96 3.78
N LEU A 336 10.22 -14.04 3.59
CA LEU A 336 11.18 -14.16 2.49
C LEU A 336 10.49 -14.22 1.12
N LEU A 337 9.38 -14.95 1.00
CA LEU A 337 8.53 -14.91 -0.18
C LEU A 337 8.06 -13.48 -0.41
N HIS A 338 7.48 -12.82 0.59
CA HIS A 338 6.89 -11.48 0.48
C HIS A 338 7.91 -10.36 0.20
N TYR A 339 9.13 -10.41 0.74
CA TYR A 339 10.20 -9.48 0.36
C TYR A 339 10.61 -9.65 -1.10
N ASN A 340 10.39 -10.83 -1.67
CA ASN A 340 10.72 -11.17 -3.06
C ASN A 340 9.47 -11.20 -3.99
N LEU A 341 8.24 -11.05 -3.47
CA LEU A 341 7.00 -11.39 -4.20
C LEU A 341 6.33 -10.27 -4.99
N PRO A 342 6.18 -9.05 -4.45
CA PRO A 342 6.29 -7.92 -5.34
C PRO A 342 7.70 -8.09 -5.91
N PRO A 343 7.91 -8.07 -7.24
CA PRO A 343 9.25 -7.78 -7.69
C PRO A 343 9.72 -6.56 -6.90
N PRO A 344 11.01 -6.40 -6.66
CA PRO A 344 11.50 -5.05 -6.52
C PRO A 344 11.04 -4.34 -7.78
N LEU A 345 9.92 -3.62 -7.68
CA LEU A 345 9.62 -2.50 -8.52
C LEU A 345 10.86 -1.63 -8.56
N ARG A 346 11.66 -1.61 -7.48
CA ARG A 346 13.03 -1.13 -7.48
C ARG A 346 13.83 -1.46 -8.74
N ASP A 347 13.87 -2.71 -9.21
CA ASP A 347 14.64 -3.11 -10.39
C ASP A 347 13.83 -2.99 -11.68
N LEU A 348 12.52 -3.32 -11.68
CA LEU A 348 11.61 -3.11 -12.83
C LEU A 348 11.45 -1.65 -13.24
N LEU A 349 11.65 -0.73 -12.30
CA LEU A 349 11.56 0.71 -12.49
C LEU A 349 12.93 1.34 -12.81
N THR A 350 14.02 0.57 -12.81
CA THR A 350 15.29 1.01 -13.39
C THR A 350 15.29 0.79 -14.91
N ASP A 351 16.10 1.52 -15.67
CA ASP A 351 16.25 1.32 -17.13
C ASP A 351 17.14 0.11 -17.48
N LYS A 352 17.22 -0.89 -16.59
CA LYS A 352 18.04 -2.11 -16.74
C LYS A 352 17.35 -3.16 -17.61
N ASP A 353 18.11 -4.15 -18.10
CA ASP A 353 17.55 -5.28 -18.85
C ASP A 353 16.50 -6.04 -18.02
N LEU A 354 15.25 -5.97 -18.48
CA LEU A 354 14.10 -6.47 -17.76
C LEU A 354 13.93 -7.99 -17.90
N SER A 355 14.66 -8.61 -18.83
CA SER A 355 14.54 -10.03 -19.14
C SER A 355 14.96 -10.91 -17.96
N SER A 356 16.03 -10.53 -17.27
CA SER A 356 16.52 -11.25 -16.07
C SER A 356 15.52 -11.15 -14.92
N ILE A 357 14.91 -9.98 -14.74
CA ILE A 357 13.92 -9.70 -13.69
C ILE A 357 12.62 -10.48 -13.95
N LEU A 358 12.15 -10.51 -15.20
CA LEU A 358 10.97 -11.28 -15.60
C LEU A 358 11.19 -12.78 -15.40
N MET A 359 12.41 -13.29 -15.64
CA MET A 359 12.76 -14.68 -15.35
C MET A 359 12.72 -15.00 -13.86
N VAL A 360 13.27 -14.14 -12.99
CA VAL A 360 13.18 -14.33 -11.53
C VAL A 360 11.71 -14.33 -11.06
N ASN A 361 10.87 -13.44 -11.60
CA ASN A 361 9.44 -13.42 -11.30
C ASN A 361 8.74 -14.71 -11.75
N ALA A 362 9.06 -15.24 -12.93
CA ALA A 362 8.51 -16.51 -13.40
C ALA A 362 8.87 -17.66 -12.45
N TYR A 363 10.11 -17.71 -11.94
CA TYR A 363 10.51 -18.70 -10.95
C TYR A 363 9.80 -18.54 -9.61
N LEU A 364 9.65 -17.31 -9.14
CA LEU A 364 8.90 -17.00 -7.92
C LEU A 364 7.45 -17.49 -8.01
N HIS A 365 6.77 -17.22 -9.14
CA HIS A 365 5.42 -17.71 -9.39
C HIS A 365 5.37 -19.24 -9.41
N ALA A 366 6.34 -19.90 -10.03
CA ALA A 366 6.46 -21.36 -10.05
C ALA A 366 6.70 -21.94 -8.64
N VAL A 367 7.60 -21.35 -7.83
CA VAL A 367 7.83 -21.77 -6.43
C VAL A 367 6.55 -21.61 -5.60
N THR A 368 5.83 -20.51 -5.79
CA THR A 368 4.55 -20.24 -5.10
C THR A 368 3.45 -21.23 -5.51
N LEU A 369 3.43 -21.66 -6.78
CA LEU A 369 2.51 -22.69 -7.25
C LEU A 369 2.79 -24.04 -6.56
N TYR A 370 4.06 -24.41 -6.43
CA TYR A 370 4.47 -25.73 -5.92
C TYR A 370 4.62 -25.80 -4.39
N SER A 371 4.38 -24.70 -3.66
CA SER A 371 4.47 -24.66 -2.20
C SER A 371 3.16 -25.14 -1.51
N PRO A 372 3.22 -25.57 -0.22
CA PRO A 372 2.07 -26.15 0.47
C PRO A 372 0.89 -25.15 0.63
N PRO A 373 -0.39 -25.62 0.62
CA PRO A 373 -1.59 -24.78 0.77
C PRO A 373 -1.61 -23.91 2.04
N GLN A 374 -1.07 -24.45 3.13
CA GLN A 374 -0.97 -23.76 4.43
C GLN A 374 -0.02 -22.55 4.36
N LEU A 375 0.93 -22.59 3.43
CA LEU A 375 1.92 -21.55 3.16
C LEU A 375 1.54 -20.59 2.03
N THR A 376 0.38 -20.78 1.41
CA THR A 376 -0.06 -19.97 0.27
C THR A 376 -1.26 -19.13 0.63
N GLN A 377 -2.16 -19.58 1.50
CA GLN A 377 -3.42 -18.90 1.79
C GLN A 377 -3.30 -17.42 2.25
N PRO A 378 -2.33 -17.02 3.10
CA PRO A 378 -2.11 -15.61 3.47
C PRO A 378 -1.32 -14.79 2.42
N CYS A 379 -0.39 -15.42 1.69
CA CYS A 379 0.39 -14.78 0.62
C CYS A 379 -0.44 -14.57 -0.66
N LEU A 380 -1.39 -15.46 -0.91
CA LEU A 380 -2.29 -15.45 -2.07
C LEU A 380 -3.42 -14.42 -1.98
N ILE A 381 -3.66 -13.81 -0.80
CA ILE A 381 -4.67 -12.74 -0.66
C ILE A 381 -4.33 -11.57 -1.61
N ASP A 382 -3.04 -11.34 -1.87
CA ASP A 382 -2.52 -10.34 -2.80
C ASP A 382 -2.31 -10.86 -4.23
N LEU A 383 -2.09 -12.18 -4.40
CA LEU A 383 -1.85 -12.84 -5.68
C LEU A 383 -3.11 -13.45 -6.29
N ARG A 384 -4.24 -12.74 -6.26
CA ARG A 384 -5.48 -13.15 -6.96
C ARG A 384 -5.36 -13.11 -8.49
N VAL A 385 -4.14 -13.21 -8.97
CA VAL A 385 -3.79 -13.42 -10.35
C VAL A 385 -3.97 -14.90 -10.59
N ASP A 386 -4.59 -15.25 -11.72
CA ASP A 386 -4.44 -16.56 -12.31
C ASP A 386 -2.93 -16.79 -12.52
N LEU A 387 -2.29 -17.40 -11.53
CA LEU A 387 -0.84 -17.54 -11.44
C LEU A 387 -0.29 -18.34 -12.63
N PRO A 388 -0.99 -19.37 -13.14
CA PRO A 388 -0.75 -19.94 -14.47
C PRO A 388 -0.82 -18.93 -15.63
N SER A 389 -1.91 -18.16 -15.75
CA SER A 389 -2.03 -17.14 -16.82
C SER A 389 -0.97 -16.04 -16.71
N LEU A 390 -0.62 -15.62 -15.50
CA LEU A 390 0.41 -14.61 -15.23
C LEU A 390 1.80 -15.14 -15.57
N LEU A 391 2.06 -16.40 -15.24
CA LEU A 391 3.27 -17.08 -15.65
C LEU A 391 3.32 -17.14 -17.18
N ASP A 392 2.25 -17.51 -17.87
CA ASP A 392 2.21 -17.52 -19.33
C ASP A 392 2.43 -16.13 -19.95
N GLU A 393 1.80 -15.08 -19.42
CA GLU A 393 2.01 -13.68 -19.83
C GLU A 393 3.48 -13.25 -19.61
N THR A 394 4.03 -13.53 -18.42
CA THR A 394 5.44 -13.23 -18.07
C THR A 394 6.40 -13.96 -19.01
N LEU A 395 6.12 -15.23 -19.32
CA LEU A 395 6.98 -16.02 -20.18
C LEU A 395 6.88 -15.62 -21.66
N GLN A 396 5.74 -15.08 -22.13
CA GLN A 396 5.63 -14.51 -23.49
C GLN A 396 6.51 -13.27 -23.66
N GLN A 397 6.67 -12.48 -22.60
CA GLN A 397 7.43 -11.23 -22.61
C GLN A 397 8.96 -11.44 -22.58
N VAL A 398 9.45 -12.60 -22.12
CA VAL A 398 10.88 -12.96 -22.09
C VAL A 398 11.46 -13.29 -23.50
N GLY A 399 10.69 -13.08 -24.57
CA GLY A 399 11.01 -13.54 -25.92
C GLY A 399 12.15 -12.87 -26.69
N SER A 400 12.84 -11.85 -26.17
CA SER A 400 13.84 -11.09 -26.97
C SER A 400 15.31 -11.49 -26.77
N ILE A 401 15.65 -12.35 -25.80
CA ILE A 401 17.04 -12.75 -25.52
C ILE A 401 17.23 -14.26 -25.71
N ASN A 402 17.99 -14.63 -26.75
CA ASN A 402 18.25 -16.02 -27.16
C ASN A 402 18.80 -16.92 -26.03
N ALA A 403 19.53 -16.37 -25.06
CA ALA A 403 20.11 -17.13 -23.94
C ALA A 403 19.06 -17.67 -22.96
N TYR A 404 17.93 -16.98 -22.78
CA TYR A 404 16.89 -17.35 -21.81
C TYR A 404 15.80 -18.25 -22.38
N VAL A 405 15.66 -18.31 -23.71
CA VAL A 405 14.64 -19.11 -24.41
C VAL A 405 14.66 -20.60 -24.02
N ARG A 406 15.85 -21.17 -23.78
CA ARG A 406 15.97 -22.58 -23.35
C ARG A 406 15.44 -22.78 -21.93
N LEU A 407 15.87 -21.95 -20.98
CA LEU A 407 15.43 -21.99 -19.58
C LEU A 407 13.93 -21.74 -19.46
N LEU A 408 13.40 -20.82 -20.27
CA LEU A 408 11.98 -20.53 -20.38
C LEU A 408 11.15 -21.76 -20.78
N LYS A 409 11.62 -22.51 -21.79
CA LYS A 409 10.94 -23.73 -22.26
C LYS A 409 10.98 -24.84 -21.20
N GLU A 410 12.10 -24.97 -20.49
CA GLU A 410 12.26 -25.94 -19.40
C GLU A 410 11.32 -25.62 -18.22
N LEU A 411 11.21 -24.34 -17.82
CA LEU A 411 10.27 -23.90 -16.80
C LEU A 411 8.80 -24.13 -17.20
N LYS A 412 8.43 -23.84 -18.46
CA LYS A 412 7.09 -24.15 -19.00
C LYS A 412 6.77 -25.63 -18.89
N ALA A 413 7.69 -26.49 -19.31
CA ALA A 413 7.50 -27.94 -19.25
C ALA A 413 7.30 -28.44 -17.82
N ILE A 414 8.02 -27.88 -16.84
CA ILE A 414 7.85 -28.22 -15.43
C ILE A 414 6.46 -27.78 -14.95
N VAL A 415 6.04 -26.54 -15.20
CA VAL A 415 4.77 -26.03 -14.69
C VAL A 415 3.56 -26.71 -15.34
N LEU A 416 3.62 -27.02 -16.64
CA LEU A 416 2.58 -27.77 -17.37
C LEU A 416 2.48 -29.25 -16.96
N SER A 417 3.48 -29.79 -16.25
CA SER A 417 3.49 -31.18 -15.76
C SER A 417 2.85 -31.37 -14.38
N ARG A 418 2.34 -30.28 -13.79
CA ARG A 418 1.54 -30.29 -12.56
C ARG A 418 0.10 -30.70 -12.86
#